data_AF-A0A538SK12-F1
#
_entry.id   AF-A0A538SK12-F1
#
_cell.length_a   1.000
_cell.length_b   1.000
_cell.length_c   1.000
_cell.angle_alpha   90.00
_cell.angle_beta   90.00
_cell.angle_gamma   90.00
#
_symmetry.space_group_name_H-M   'P 1'
#
loop_
_entity.id
_entity.type
_entity.pdbx_description
1 polymer ?
#
loop_
_entity_poly.entity_id
_entity_poly.type
_entity_poly.pdbx_seq_one_letter_code
_entity_poly.pdbx_strand_id
1 'polypeptide(L)'
;MDLILLLPVLCVVALPGGIAPAPLAHTYSIVARDPATGEMGVAVQSHYFSVGPVVPWAEAGVGAVATQSLVLVDYGPNGLDLMRKGLTAQQALDSLVRADTSSDVRQVAMVDAKGNVATHTGKKCIPDAGHKAGNQYSCQANLMANPSVWPAMSAAFEKAQGDLAERMMQALEAAQKAGGDIRGKQSAAIVVVKAQASGKPWADRVMDLRVEDSQDPLKELRRLIRLRRAYILEDDGDNFIAAKKPDEALKAYEDAAKLAPEVAELKFWAAVSMYANGREADAIKMFREVFSHEQQWVDLVPRLAQVGLFPNDPKKIEEVQRQRPHSRLERGR
;
A
#
# COMPACT_ATOMS: atom_id res chain seq x y z
N MET A 1 -25.11 20.78 54.32
CA MET A 1 -24.99 19.48 53.61
C MET A 1 -24.12 19.78 52.40
N ASP A 2 -22.81 19.87 52.63
CA ASP A 2 -21.86 20.29 51.61
C ASP A 2 -21.05 19.08 51.17
N LEU A 3 -21.27 18.72 49.91
CA LEU A 3 -20.71 17.53 49.26
C LEU A 3 -19.29 17.87 48.78
N ILE A 4 -18.28 17.37 49.48
CA ILE A 4 -16.87 17.46 49.08
C ILE A 4 -16.63 16.50 47.90
N LEU A 5 -16.36 17.06 46.71
CA LEU A 5 -15.86 16.33 45.55
C LEU A 5 -14.37 16.00 45.75
N LEU A 6 -14.06 14.72 45.96
CA LEU A 6 -12.71 14.17 45.90
C LEU A 6 -12.38 13.79 44.44
N LEU A 7 -11.52 14.58 43.78
CA LEU A 7 -10.83 14.17 42.55
C LEU A 7 -9.64 13.27 42.93
N PRO A 8 -9.47 12.07 42.34
CA PRO A 8 -8.27 11.28 42.55
C PRO A 8 -7.12 11.85 41.70
N VAL A 9 -6.08 12.33 42.37
CA VAL A 9 -4.80 12.70 41.75
C VAL A 9 -4.07 11.40 41.38
N LEU A 10 -3.89 11.15 40.10
CA LEU A 10 -3.08 10.05 39.58
C LEU A 10 -1.59 10.42 39.76
N CYS A 11 -0.95 9.91 40.81
CA CYS A 11 0.49 10.02 41.00
C CYS A 11 1.22 9.21 39.93
N VAL A 12 1.82 9.89 38.95
CA VAL A 12 2.79 9.29 38.02
C VAL A 12 4.12 9.15 38.76
N VAL A 13 4.46 7.93 39.17
CA VAL A 13 5.78 7.61 39.69
C VAL A 13 6.76 7.51 38.52
N ALA A 14 7.59 8.54 38.34
CA ALA A 14 8.69 8.51 37.38
C ALA A 14 9.84 7.68 37.95
N LEU A 15 10.15 6.55 37.31
CA LEU A 15 11.38 5.79 37.57
C LEU A 15 12.56 6.47 36.85
N PRO A 16 13.71 6.69 37.51
CA PRO A 16 14.88 7.29 36.87
C PRO A 16 15.63 6.24 36.04
N GLY A 17 15.82 6.52 34.73
CA GLY A 17 16.61 5.70 33.80
C GLY A 17 15.93 5.35 32.45
N GLY A 18 14.80 5.97 32.12
CA GLY A 18 13.98 5.58 30.96
C GLY A 18 14.53 6.00 29.60
N ILE A 19 14.79 4.99 28.75
CA ILE A 19 14.78 5.11 27.28
C ILE A 19 13.53 5.90 26.88
N ALA A 20 13.65 6.84 25.93
CA ALA A 20 12.51 7.58 25.40
C ALA A 20 11.38 6.59 25.05
N PRO A 21 10.12 6.84 25.46
CA PRO A 21 9.05 5.88 25.27
C PRO A 21 8.86 5.62 23.78
N ALA A 22 9.25 4.43 23.32
CA ALA A 22 8.87 3.94 22.01
C ALA A 22 7.35 3.77 22.00
N PRO A 23 6.65 4.24 20.95
CA PRO A 23 5.20 4.05 20.86
C PRO A 23 4.88 2.55 20.88
N LEU A 24 3.87 2.18 21.69
CA LEU A 24 3.30 0.84 21.68
C LEU A 24 2.57 0.64 20.34
N ALA A 25 3.18 -0.10 19.40
CA ALA A 25 2.55 -0.47 18.15
C ALA A 25 2.11 -1.93 18.21
N HIS A 26 0.80 -2.16 18.24
CA HIS A 26 0.24 -3.51 18.31
C HIS A 26 -0.35 -3.89 16.96
N THR A 27 0.04 -5.05 16.47
CA THR A 27 0.30 -5.14 15.04
C THR A 27 0.29 -6.59 14.61
N TYR A 28 -0.31 -6.86 13.45
CA TYR A 28 -0.02 -8.05 12.68
C TYR A 28 0.53 -7.65 11.32
N SER A 29 1.57 -8.34 10.88
CA SER A 29 2.24 -8.06 9.62
C SER A 29 2.76 -9.33 8.96
N ILE A 30 3.07 -9.21 7.68
CA ILE A 30 3.72 -10.24 6.88
C ILE A 30 4.92 -9.62 6.17
N VAL A 31 6.06 -10.31 6.20
CA VAL A 31 7.17 -10.09 5.26
C VAL A 31 7.19 -11.25 4.27
N ALA A 32 7.37 -10.99 2.98
CA ALA A 32 7.34 -12.06 1.98
C ALA A 32 8.20 -11.72 0.76
N ARG A 33 8.72 -12.78 0.12
CA ARG A 33 9.27 -12.76 -1.22
C ARG A 33 8.46 -13.71 -2.09
N ASP A 34 8.05 -13.26 -3.27
CA ASP A 34 7.40 -14.13 -4.23
C ASP A 34 8.45 -14.98 -4.96
N PRO A 35 8.43 -16.33 -4.85
CA PRO A 35 9.43 -17.17 -5.50
C PRO A 35 9.41 -17.08 -7.03
N ALA A 36 8.27 -16.77 -7.65
CA ALA A 36 8.12 -16.73 -9.09
C ALA A 36 8.71 -15.45 -9.71
N THR A 37 8.38 -14.28 -9.15
CA THR A 37 8.83 -12.98 -9.67
C THR A 37 10.09 -12.45 -8.97
N GLY A 38 10.35 -12.90 -7.75
CA GLY A 38 11.38 -12.36 -6.87
C GLY A 38 11.00 -11.04 -6.20
N GLU A 39 9.80 -10.50 -6.44
CA GLU A 39 9.30 -9.34 -5.70
C GLU A 39 9.32 -9.59 -4.20
N MET A 40 9.53 -8.53 -3.43
CA MET A 40 9.59 -8.60 -1.97
C MET A 40 8.71 -7.51 -1.36
N GLY A 41 8.19 -7.73 -0.18
CA GLY A 41 7.34 -6.75 0.45
C GLY A 41 7.01 -7.00 1.90
N VAL A 42 6.34 -6.00 2.47
CA VAL A 42 5.78 -6.03 3.82
C VAL A 42 4.37 -5.47 3.76
N ALA A 43 3.43 -6.12 4.44
CA ALA A 43 2.09 -5.59 4.67
C ALA A 43 1.73 -5.65 6.15
N VAL A 44 0.99 -4.66 6.65
CA VAL A 44 0.72 -4.48 8.07
C VAL A 44 -0.66 -3.87 8.33
N GLN A 45 -1.32 -4.28 9.42
CA GLN A 45 -2.42 -3.53 10.05
C GLN A 45 -2.13 -3.33 11.54
N SER A 46 -2.57 -2.21 12.09
CA SER A 46 -2.44 -1.90 13.52
C SER A 46 -3.62 -1.06 14.04
N HIS A 47 -3.92 -1.15 15.33
CA HIS A 47 -4.66 -0.10 16.05
C HIS A 47 -3.65 0.94 16.61
N TYR A 48 -2.98 1.62 15.69
CA TYR A 48 -2.00 2.67 15.94
C TYR A 48 -2.16 3.70 14.82
N PHE A 49 -2.08 4.99 15.14
CA PHE A 49 -2.15 6.03 14.11
C PHE A 49 -0.92 5.97 13.22
N SER A 50 -1.12 5.88 11.90
CA SER A 50 -0.05 6.01 10.92
C SER A 50 1.07 4.95 11.05
N VAL A 51 0.75 3.65 10.93
CA VAL A 51 1.73 2.56 11.03
C VAL A 51 2.74 2.49 9.88
N GLY A 52 2.41 3.08 8.72
CA GLY A 52 3.16 2.93 7.46
C GLY A 52 4.63 3.40 7.48
N PRO A 53 5.00 4.51 8.13
CA PRO A 53 6.40 4.94 8.27
C PRO A 53 7.22 4.10 9.27
N VAL A 54 6.58 3.25 10.08
CA VAL A 54 7.20 2.61 11.26
C VAL A 54 7.57 1.16 10.97
N VAL A 55 6.61 0.37 10.49
CA VAL A 55 6.74 -1.09 10.43
C VAL A 55 7.31 -1.59 9.10
N PRO A 56 6.78 -1.24 7.92
CA PRO A 56 7.17 -1.87 6.67
C PRO A 56 8.40 -1.21 6.02
N TRP A 57 9.46 -2.00 5.84
CA TRP A 57 10.66 -1.61 5.11
C TRP A 57 10.96 -2.61 4.00
N ALA A 58 11.29 -2.14 2.81
CA ALA A 58 11.69 -3.02 1.71
C ALA A 58 12.60 -2.27 0.73
N GLU A 59 13.52 -3.00 0.13
CA GLU A 59 14.44 -2.50 -0.89
C GLU A 59 14.71 -3.56 -1.96
N ALA A 60 14.54 -3.15 -3.21
CA ALA A 60 14.72 -4.04 -4.36
C ALA A 60 16.14 -4.60 -4.41
N GLY A 61 16.25 -5.91 -4.70
CA GLY A 61 17.54 -6.61 -4.68
C GLY A 61 18.17 -6.83 -3.31
N VAL A 62 17.57 -6.33 -2.22
CA VAL A 62 18.14 -6.43 -0.86
C VAL A 62 17.28 -7.30 0.05
N GLY A 63 16.04 -6.91 0.32
CA GLY A 63 15.18 -7.61 1.27
C GLY A 63 13.98 -6.79 1.75
N ALA A 64 13.24 -7.36 2.70
CA ALA A 64 12.14 -6.72 3.39
C ALA A 64 12.19 -6.99 4.90
N VAL A 65 11.79 -6.01 5.70
CA VAL A 65 11.85 -6.02 7.17
C VAL A 65 10.57 -5.46 7.76
N ALA A 66 9.97 -6.18 8.69
CA ALA A 66 8.92 -5.70 9.57
C ALA A 66 9.46 -5.57 11.00
N THR A 67 9.36 -4.39 11.62
CA THR A 67 9.69 -4.15 13.04
C THR A 67 8.45 -3.64 13.77
N GLN A 68 8.05 -4.30 14.86
CA GLN A 68 6.79 -4.02 15.58
C GLN A 68 6.89 -4.31 17.09
N SER A 69 5.76 -4.19 17.81
CA SER A 69 5.65 -4.22 19.28
C SER A 69 6.16 -2.91 19.91
N LEU A 70 6.99 -2.94 20.96
CA LEU A 70 7.70 -1.73 21.38
C LEU A 70 8.77 -1.45 20.35
N VAL A 71 8.42 -0.68 19.32
CA VAL A 71 9.22 -0.59 18.10
C VAL A 71 10.56 0.09 18.36
N LEU A 72 11.62 -0.45 17.75
CA LEU A 72 12.82 0.30 17.45
C LEU A 72 12.94 0.38 15.92
N VAL A 73 12.70 1.58 15.38
CA VAL A 73 12.59 1.80 13.93
C VAL A 73 13.87 1.37 13.21
N ASP A 74 15.03 1.57 13.85
CA ASP A 74 16.36 1.25 13.34
C ASP A 74 16.52 -0.18 12.81
N TYR A 75 15.76 -1.17 13.30
CA TYR A 75 15.78 -2.53 12.75
C TYR A 75 15.44 -2.57 11.25
N GLY A 76 14.57 -1.69 10.78
CA GLY A 76 14.18 -1.57 9.38
C GLY A 76 15.36 -1.21 8.47
N PRO A 77 15.84 0.05 8.49
CA PRO A 77 16.93 0.49 7.63
C PRO A 77 18.26 -0.21 7.93
N ASN A 78 18.59 -0.53 9.19
CA ASN A 78 19.85 -1.21 9.50
C ASN A 78 19.82 -2.69 9.08
N GLY A 79 18.65 -3.35 9.17
CA GLY A 79 18.48 -4.71 8.65
C GLY A 79 18.70 -4.75 7.14
N LEU A 80 18.10 -3.81 6.40
CA LEU A 80 18.34 -3.65 4.96
C LEU A 80 19.81 -3.35 4.66
N ASP A 81 20.47 -2.49 5.42
CA ASP A 81 21.89 -2.16 5.22
C ASP A 81 22.82 -3.37 5.42
N LEU A 82 22.58 -4.17 6.44
CA LEU A 82 23.33 -5.41 6.68
C LEU A 82 23.11 -6.42 5.55
N MET A 83 21.87 -6.60 5.09
CA MET A 83 21.56 -7.48 3.95
C MET A 83 22.20 -6.97 2.65
N ARG A 84 22.22 -5.65 2.41
CA ARG A 84 22.89 -5.03 1.27
C ARG A 84 24.40 -5.29 1.27
N LYS A 85 25.00 -5.36 2.45
CA LYS A 85 26.43 -5.73 2.66
C LYS A 85 26.70 -7.24 2.51
N GLY A 86 25.67 -8.04 2.19
CA GLY A 86 25.80 -9.44 1.85
C GLY A 86 25.49 -10.42 2.98
N LEU A 87 25.07 -9.95 4.15
CA LEU A 87 24.61 -10.81 5.24
C LEU A 87 23.26 -11.44 4.86
N THR A 88 23.00 -12.65 5.36
CA THR A 88 21.66 -13.23 5.28
C THR A 88 20.69 -12.51 6.23
N ALA A 89 19.39 -12.67 6.01
CA ALA A 89 18.36 -12.18 6.93
C ALA A 89 18.63 -12.60 8.40
N GLN A 90 19.07 -13.85 8.63
CA GLN A 90 19.38 -14.35 9.98
C GLN A 90 20.60 -13.65 10.58
N GLN A 91 21.68 -13.52 9.81
CA GLN A 91 22.90 -12.84 10.30
C GLN A 91 22.64 -11.37 10.62
N ALA A 92 21.85 -10.69 9.78
CA ALA A 92 21.45 -9.30 10.00
C ALA A 92 20.61 -9.18 11.28
N LEU A 93 19.59 -10.03 11.45
CA LEU A 93 18.74 -10.02 12.64
C LEU A 93 19.52 -10.35 13.92
N ASP A 94 20.36 -11.39 13.91
CA ASP A 94 21.18 -11.78 15.06
C ASP A 94 22.14 -10.66 15.49
N SER A 95 22.68 -9.92 14.52
CA SER A 95 23.55 -8.76 14.80
C SER A 95 22.78 -7.66 15.53
N LEU A 96 21.57 -7.34 15.08
CA LEU A 96 20.75 -6.26 15.64
C LEU A 96 20.18 -6.64 17.01
N VAL A 97 19.68 -7.87 17.16
CA VAL A 97 19.15 -8.38 18.44
C VAL A 97 20.24 -8.40 19.51
N ARG A 98 21.48 -8.79 19.18
CA ARG A 98 22.60 -8.76 20.12
C ARG A 98 23.00 -7.35 20.56
N ALA A 99 22.81 -6.36 19.69
CA ALA A 99 23.12 -4.97 19.99
C ALA A 99 22.02 -4.27 20.81
N ASP A 100 20.78 -4.77 20.78
CA ASP A 100 19.64 -4.21 21.50
C ASP A 100 19.45 -4.86 22.88
N THR A 101 19.84 -4.14 23.94
CA THR A 101 19.63 -4.56 25.34
C THR A 101 18.16 -4.67 25.73
N SER A 102 17.25 -4.15 24.91
CA SER A 102 15.79 -4.25 25.06
C SER A 102 15.16 -5.16 24.01
N SER A 103 15.92 -6.06 23.36
CA SER A 103 15.43 -7.01 22.36
C SER A 103 14.23 -7.85 22.85
N ASP A 104 14.11 -8.09 24.16
CA ASP A 104 12.99 -8.82 24.78
C ASP A 104 11.60 -8.19 24.54
N VAL A 105 11.50 -6.89 24.24
CA VAL A 105 10.22 -6.22 23.95
C VAL A 105 9.98 -5.98 22.45
N ARG A 106 10.88 -6.47 21.60
CA ARG A 106 10.83 -6.27 20.14
C ARG A 106 10.20 -7.48 19.46
N GLN A 107 9.54 -7.21 18.33
CA GLN A 107 9.17 -8.26 17.38
C GLN A 107 9.61 -7.84 15.98
N VAL A 108 10.41 -8.68 15.32
CA VAL A 108 11.03 -8.36 14.03
C VAL A 108 10.98 -9.58 13.11
N ALA A 109 10.69 -9.37 11.83
CA ALA A 109 10.79 -10.38 10.80
C ALA A 109 11.51 -9.81 9.58
N MET A 110 12.33 -10.64 8.93
CA MET A 110 13.11 -10.28 7.75
C MET A 110 13.02 -11.37 6.68
N VAL A 111 13.02 -10.96 5.42
CA VAL A 111 13.29 -11.83 4.27
C VAL A 111 14.35 -11.16 3.40
N ASP A 112 15.39 -11.89 3.03
CA ASP A 112 16.42 -11.37 2.12
C ASP A 112 16.12 -11.69 0.65
N ALA A 113 16.87 -11.08 -0.27
CA ALA A 113 16.69 -11.29 -1.72
C ALA A 113 16.90 -12.74 -2.19
N LYS A 114 17.51 -13.60 -1.37
CA LYS A 114 17.68 -15.03 -1.64
C LYS A 114 16.54 -15.87 -1.05
N GLY A 115 15.60 -15.24 -0.35
CA GLY A 115 14.45 -15.89 0.26
C GLY A 115 14.72 -16.49 1.64
N ASN A 116 15.87 -16.20 2.28
CA ASN A 116 16.08 -16.63 3.66
C ASN A 116 15.19 -15.79 4.58
N VAL A 117 14.57 -16.44 5.56
CA VAL A 117 13.65 -15.80 6.51
C VAL A 117 14.26 -15.84 7.91
N ALA A 118 14.14 -14.75 8.66
CA ALA A 118 14.55 -14.67 10.05
C ALA A 118 13.48 -13.96 10.88
N THR A 119 13.25 -14.43 12.10
CA THR A 119 12.22 -13.89 13.01
C THR A 119 12.77 -13.77 14.43
N HIS A 120 12.27 -12.76 15.15
CA HIS A 120 12.50 -12.57 16.57
C HIS A 120 11.19 -12.14 17.22
N THR A 121 10.73 -12.87 18.22
CA THR A 121 9.63 -12.45 19.12
C THR A 121 10.20 -12.43 20.53
N GLY A 122 10.41 -11.24 21.08
CA GLY A 122 10.92 -11.09 22.43
C GLY A 122 9.95 -11.63 23.49
N LYS A 123 10.49 -12.20 24.57
CA LYS A 123 9.70 -12.83 25.65
C LYS A 123 8.83 -11.86 26.47
N LYS A 124 9.03 -10.54 26.28
CA LYS A 124 8.25 -9.46 26.91
C LYS A 124 7.35 -8.73 25.91
N CYS A 125 7.19 -9.23 24.68
CA CYS A 125 6.05 -8.82 23.85
C CYS A 125 4.76 -9.14 24.60
N ILE A 126 3.77 -8.23 24.53
CA ILE A 126 2.50 -8.45 25.23
C ILE A 126 1.85 -9.74 24.69
N PRO A 127 1.30 -10.63 25.55
CA PRO A 127 0.81 -11.95 25.16
C PRO A 127 -0.18 -11.98 23.99
N ASP A 128 -0.39 -13.20 23.49
CA ASP A 128 -0.90 -13.46 22.14
C ASP A 128 0.03 -12.81 21.09
N ALA A 129 1.33 -13.04 21.32
CA ALA A 129 2.42 -12.68 20.44
C ALA A 129 3.15 -13.92 19.94
N GLY A 130 3.36 -13.98 18.63
CA GLY A 130 4.00 -15.10 17.97
C GLY A 130 4.26 -14.83 16.51
N HIS A 131 4.81 -15.83 15.83
CA HIS A 131 5.06 -15.79 14.41
C HIS A 131 4.91 -17.18 13.79
N LYS A 132 4.76 -17.23 12.47
CA LYS A 132 4.81 -18.44 11.64
C LYS A 132 5.64 -18.12 10.41
N ALA A 133 6.86 -18.67 10.38
CA ALA A 133 7.71 -18.66 9.20
C ALA A 133 7.32 -19.80 8.25
N GLY A 134 7.40 -19.53 6.96
CA GLY A 134 7.21 -20.51 5.89
C GLY A 134 8.22 -20.29 4.77
N ASN A 135 7.94 -20.84 3.58
CA ASN A 135 8.84 -20.73 2.44
C ASN A 135 8.90 -19.30 1.90
N GLN A 136 9.98 -18.57 2.21
CA GLN A 136 10.23 -17.17 1.81
C GLN A 136 9.22 -16.14 2.34
N TYR A 137 8.60 -16.41 3.49
CA TYR A 137 7.77 -15.41 4.20
C TYR A 137 7.73 -15.67 5.71
N SER A 138 7.28 -14.68 6.47
CA SER A 138 6.86 -14.82 7.87
C SER A 138 5.64 -13.96 8.15
N CYS A 139 4.68 -14.53 8.87
CA CYS A 139 3.57 -13.80 9.48
C CYS A 139 3.83 -13.65 10.98
N GLN A 140 3.69 -12.45 11.53
CA GLN A 140 3.97 -12.15 12.94
C GLN A 140 2.90 -11.25 13.52
N ALA A 141 2.58 -11.44 14.79
CA ALA A 141 1.64 -10.59 15.49
C ALA A 141 1.94 -10.50 16.99
N ASN A 142 1.44 -9.44 17.65
CA ASN A 142 1.49 -9.24 19.10
C ASN A 142 0.26 -8.47 19.60
N LEU A 143 -0.13 -8.71 20.86
CA LEU A 143 -1.39 -8.22 21.45
C LEU A 143 -2.62 -8.57 20.59
N MET A 144 -2.68 -9.82 20.12
CA MET A 144 -3.85 -10.29 19.37
C MET A 144 -4.99 -10.65 20.32
N ALA A 145 -6.21 -10.71 19.79
CA ALA A 145 -7.36 -11.19 20.55
C ALA A 145 -7.23 -12.67 20.97
N ASN A 146 -6.38 -13.44 20.26
CA ASN A 146 -6.10 -14.85 20.50
C ASN A 146 -4.86 -15.31 19.68
N PRO A 147 -4.29 -16.50 19.95
CA PRO A 147 -3.07 -16.95 19.28
C PRO A 147 -3.30 -17.59 17.90
N SER A 148 -4.55 -17.67 17.40
CA SER A 148 -4.87 -18.25 16.09
C SER A 148 -4.68 -17.28 14.92
N VAL A 149 -4.35 -16.02 15.19
CA VAL A 149 -4.22 -14.95 14.18
C VAL A 149 -3.05 -15.21 13.21
N TRP A 150 -1.81 -15.36 13.68
CA TRP A 150 -0.66 -15.57 12.77
C TRP A 150 -0.66 -16.93 12.05
N PRO A 151 -1.19 -18.05 12.61
CA PRO A 151 -1.44 -19.26 11.84
C PRO A 151 -2.48 -19.06 10.73
N ALA A 152 -3.56 -18.30 10.99
CA ALA A 152 -4.57 -18.00 9.97
C ALA A 152 -4.00 -17.18 8.81
N MET A 153 -3.16 -16.18 9.12
CA MET A 153 -2.42 -15.40 8.13
C MET A 153 -1.57 -16.29 7.22
N SER A 154 -0.75 -17.17 7.83
CA SER A 154 0.11 -18.10 7.11
C SER A 154 -0.69 -19.00 6.17
N ALA A 155 -1.76 -19.63 6.68
CA ALA A 155 -2.58 -20.54 5.90
C ALA A 155 -3.31 -19.85 4.74
N ALA A 156 -3.69 -18.58 4.91
CA ALA A 156 -4.26 -17.78 3.83
C ALA A 156 -3.20 -17.44 2.77
N PHE A 157 -2.01 -16.97 3.18
CA PHE A 157 -0.93 -16.62 2.25
C PHE A 157 -0.45 -17.81 1.40
N GLU A 158 -0.38 -19.00 1.99
CA GLU A 158 0.03 -20.24 1.30
C GLU A 158 -1.00 -20.70 0.25
N LYS A 159 -2.29 -20.40 0.45
CA LYS A 159 -3.38 -20.76 -0.48
C LYS A 159 -3.73 -19.65 -1.46
N ALA A 160 -3.28 -18.43 -1.19
CA ALA A 160 -3.63 -17.25 -1.96
C ALA A 160 -3.08 -17.33 -3.39
N GLN A 161 -3.87 -16.82 -4.33
CA GLN A 161 -3.51 -16.65 -5.73
C GLN A 161 -3.38 -15.16 -6.05
N GLY A 162 -2.70 -14.84 -7.15
CA GLY A 162 -2.44 -13.47 -7.59
C GLY A 162 -1.00 -13.02 -7.31
N ASP A 163 -0.76 -11.73 -7.55
CA ASP A 163 0.54 -11.10 -7.28
C ASP A 163 0.86 -11.04 -5.78
N LEU A 164 2.09 -10.64 -5.45
CA LEU A 164 2.55 -10.59 -4.06
C LEU A 164 1.67 -9.66 -3.18
N ALA A 165 1.25 -8.52 -3.73
CA ALA A 165 0.40 -7.56 -3.02
C ALA A 165 -0.96 -8.17 -2.64
N GLU A 166 -1.60 -8.87 -3.57
CA GLU A 166 -2.87 -9.57 -3.36
C GLU A 166 -2.75 -10.68 -2.31
N ARG A 167 -1.69 -11.49 -2.38
CA ARG A 167 -1.46 -12.57 -1.42
C ARG A 167 -1.22 -12.05 -0.01
N MET A 168 -0.42 -10.98 0.15
CA MET A 168 -0.21 -10.33 1.44
C MET A 168 -1.50 -9.67 1.97
N MET A 169 -2.32 -9.08 1.09
CA MET A 169 -3.62 -8.53 1.45
C MET A 169 -4.55 -9.60 2.03
N GLN A 170 -4.64 -10.77 1.39
CA GLN A 170 -5.44 -11.90 1.89
C GLN A 170 -4.94 -12.41 3.26
N ALA A 171 -3.64 -12.36 3.51
CA ALA A 171 -3.09 -12.68 4.83
C ALA A 171 -3.58 -11.70 5.91
N LEU A 172 -3.56 -10.39 5.64
CA LEU A 172 -4.09 -9.38 6.58
C LEU A 172 -5.60 -9.56 6.82
N GLU A 173 -6.37 -9.84 5.78
CA GLU A 173 -7.82 -10.09 5.90
C GLU A 173 -8.11 -11.33 6.75
N ALA A 174 -7.32 -12.40 6.59
CA ALA A 174 -7.41 -13.59 7.42
C ALA A 174 -7.08 -13.31 8.89
N ALA A 175 -6.10 -12.45 9.16
CA ALA A 175 -5.78 -12.00 10.52
C ALA A 175 -6.98 -11.30 11.18
N GLN A 176 -7.58 -10.32 10.47
CA GLN A 176 -8.73 -9.57 10.96
C GLN A 176 -9.92 -10.50 11.22
N LYS A 177 -10.17 -11.47 10.33
CA LYS A 177 -11.25 -12.46 10.47
C LYS A 177 -11.02 -13.41 11.67
N ALA A 178 -9.76 -13.72 11.98
CA ALA A 178 -9.39 -14.54 13.13
C ALA A 178 -9.44 -13.79 14.47
N GLY A 179 -9.80 -12.50 14.47
CA GLY A 179 -9.97 -11.67 15.67
C GLY A 179 -9.08 -10.43 15.67
N GLY A 180 -7.95 -10.46 14.95
CA GLY A 180 -7.02 -9.34 14.84
C GLY A 180 -6.47 -8.84 16.18
N ASP A 181 -6.14 -7.56 16.22
CA ASP A 181 -5.69 -6.84 17.42
C ASP A 181 -6.87 -6.67 18.38
N ILE A 182 -6.67 -6.99 19.66
CA ILE A 182 -7.71 -6.96 20.70
C ILE A 182 -8.32 -5.56 20.90
N ARG A 183 -7.62 -4.51 20.46
CA ARG A 183 -8.07 -3.11 20.58
C ARG A 183 -8.89 -2.65 19.37
N GLY A 184 -8.96 -3.45 18.31
CA GLY A 184 -9.64 -3.13 17.06
C GLY A 184 -8.67 -2.83 15.92
N LYS A 185 -9.01 -1.86 15.07
CA LYS A 185 -8.27 -1.52 13.85
C LYS A 185 -8.22 -0.01 13.67
N GLN A 186 -7.16 0.51 13.03
CA GLN A 186 -7.02 1.94 12.78
C GLN A 186 -6.24 2.26 11.50
N SER A 187 -5.07 1.66 11.31
CA SER A 187 -4.20 1.96 10.16
C SER A 187 -3.70 0.69 9.48
N ALA A 188 -3.27 0.82 8.22
CA ALA A 188 -2.66 -0.26 7.45
C ALA A 188 -1.69 0.29 6.41
N ALA A 189 -0.72 -0.53 6.01
CA ALA A 189 0.21 -0.16 4.95
C ALA A 189 0.71 -1.40 4.19
N ILE A 190 1.15 -1.18 2.95
CA ILE A 190 1.79 -2.18 2.12
C ILE A 190 2.92 -1.56 1.33
N VAL A 191 4.08 -2.23 1.33
CA VAL A 191 5.22 -1.91 0.49
C VAL A 191 5.58 -3.15 -0.31
N VAL A 192 5.69 -3.02 -1.63
CA VAL A 192 6.20 -4.06 -2.53
C VAL A 192 7.25 -3.45 -3.43
N VAL A 193 8.38 -4.13 -3.57
CA VAL A 193 9.52 -3.72 -4.38
C VAL A 193 9.86 -4.80 -5.40
N LYS A 194 10.47 -4.37 -6.51
CA LYS A 194 10.97 -5.26 -7.56
C LYS A 194 12.04 -6.22 -7.02
N ALA A 195 12.23 -7.33 -7.74
CA ALA A 195 13.26 -8.31 -7.41
C ALA A 195 14.68 -7.75 -7.50
N GLN A 196 14.93 -6.84 -8.45
CA GLN A 196 16.23 -6.25 -8.73
C GLN A 196 16.13 -4.73 -8.67
N ALA A 197 17.18 -4.09 -8.13
CA ALA A 197 17.27 -2.65 -8.12
C ALA A 197 17.53 -2.11 -9.53
N SER A 198 16.80 -1.06 -9.93
CA SER A 198 17.07 -0.33 -11.18
C SER A 198 18.14 0.76 -11.01
N GLY A 199 18.63 0.96 -9.79
CA GLY A 199 19.46 2.11 -9.42
C GLY A 199 18.64 3.41 -9.22
N LYS A 200 17.32 3.34 -9.35
CA LYS A 200 16.37 4.43 -9.10
C LYS A 200 15.35 3.97 -8.05
N PRO A 201 15.62 4.18 -6.75
CA PRO A 201 14.78 3.63 -5.68
C PRO A 201 13.29 3.99 -5.77
N TRP A 202 12.96 5.16 -6.35
CA TRP A 202 11.58 5.58 -6.58
C TRP A 202 10.86 4.78 -7.68
N ALA A 203 11.59 4.22 -8.64
CA ALA A 203 11.06 3.37 -9.72
C ALA A 203 11.02 1.88 -9.34
N ASP A 204 11.62 1.51 -8.22
CA ASP A 204 11.71 0.14 -7.72
C ASP A 204 10.56 -0.24 -6.80
N ARG A 205 9.78 0.74 -6.33
CA ARG A 205 8.56 0.54 -5.53
C ARG A 205 7.36 0.27 -6.44
N VAL A 206 6.89 -0.96 -6.44
CA VAL A 206 5.65 -1.39 -7.12
C VAL A 206 4.45 -0.87 -6.34
N MET A 207 4.48 -1.05 -5.01
CA MET A 207 3.47 -0.55 -4.07
C MET A 207 4.18 0.21 -2.93
N ASP A 208 3.62 1.35 -2.54
CA ASP A 208 3.93 2.06 -1.29
C ASP A 208 2.66 2.84 -0.90
N LEU A 209 1.75 2.14 -0.21
CA LEU A 209 0.41 2.62 0.08
C LEU A 209 0.15 2.58 1.57
N ARG A 210 -0.53 3.62 2.07
CA ARG A 210 -0.77 3.83 3.49
C ARG A 210 -2.19 4.29 3.73
N VAL A 211 -2.79 3.78 4.79
CA VAL A 211 -4.03 4.26 5.39
C VAL A 211 -3.67 4.66 6.81
N GLU A 212 -3.56 5.96 7.06
CA GLU A 212 -3.03 6.46 8.33
C GLU A 212 -4.05 6.37 9.48
N ASP A 213 -5.34 6.53 9.15
CA ASP A 213 -6.47 6.41 10.09
C ASP A 213 -7.76 6.06 9.32
N SER A 214 -8.45 5.02 9.78
CA SER A 214 -9.73 4.56 9.23
C SER A 214 -10.40 3.59 10.19
N GLN A 215 -11.74 3.55 10.19
CA GLN A 215 -12.50 2.49 10.85
C GLN A 215 -12.40 1.15 10.10
N ASP A 216 -12.05 1.18 8.81
CA ASP A 216 -11.93 0.02 7.92
C ASP A 216 -10.61 0.04 7.10
N PRO A 217 -9.44 0.04 7.76
CA PRO A 217 -8.17 0.29 7.08
C PRO A 217 -7.84 -0.74 5.98
N LEU A 218 -8.21 -2.01 6.13
CA LEU A 218 -8.00 -3.01 5.07
C LEU A 218 -8.92 -2.80 3.87
N LYS A 219 -10.16 -2.34 4.07
CA LYS A 219 -11.05 -2.00 2.95
C LYS A 219 -10.49 -0.83 2.15
N GLU A 220 -9.98 0.18 2.84
CA GLU A 220 -9.30 1.31 2.20
C GLU A 220 -8.00 0.89 1.53
N LEU A 221 -7.18 0.04 2.15
CA LEU A 221 -5.95 -0.46 1.54
C LEU A 221 -6.24 -1.26 0.26
N ARG A 222 -7.29 -2.10 0.26
CA ARG A 222 -7.78 -2.83 -0.93
C ARG A 222 -8.16 -1.87 -2.06
N ARG A 223 -8.88 -0.79 -1.73
CA ARG A 223 -9.24 0.27 -2.68
C ARG A 223 -7.98 0.93 -3.26
N LEU A 224 -7.01 1.28 -2.41
CA LEU A 224 -5.75 1.89 -2.84
C LEU A 224 -4.92 0.96 -3.72
N ILE A 225 -4.84 -0.34 -3.42
CA ILE A 225 -4.13 -1.33 -4.27
C ILE A 225 -4.76 -1.37 -5.67
N ARG A 226 -6.10 -1.42 -5.76
CA ARG A 226 -6.81 -1.37 -7.05
C ARG A 226 -6.53 -0.08 -7.80
N LEU A 227 -6.57 1.07 -7.13
CA LEU A 227 -6.25 2.36 -7.74
C LEU A 227 -4.80 2.40 -8.23
N ARG A 228 -3.83 1.95 -7.43
CA ARG A 228 -2.43 1.90 -7.84
C ARG A 228 -2.25 1.03 -9.09
N ARG A 229 -2.92 -0.12 -9.20
CA ARG A 229 -2.91 -0.95 -10.42
C ARG A 229 -3.47 -0.19 -11.62
N ALA A 230 -4.55 0.57 -11.44
CA ALA A 230 -5.13 1.38 -12.51
C ALA A 230 -4.16 2.49 -12.97
N TYR A 231 -3.53 3.21 -12.04
CA TYR A 231 -2.54 4.24 -12.36
C TYR A 231 -1.26 3.67 -12.99
N ILE A 232 -0.83 2.45 -12.64
CA ILE A 232 0.28 1.79 -13.34
C ILE A 232 -0.07 1.54 -14.81
N LEU A 233 -1.31 1.13 -15.12
CA LEU A 233 -1.76 0.96 -16.51
C LEU A 233 -1.86 2.29 -17.25
N GLU A 234 -2.23 3.37 -16.56
CA GLU A 234 -2.21 4.71 -17.14
C GLU A 234 -0.77 5.16 -17.47
N ASP A 235 0.17 5.00 -16.53
CA ASP A 235 1.60 5.26 -16.74
C ASP A 235 2.15 4.45 -17.93
N ASP A 236 1.75 3.17 -18.04
CA ASP A 236 2.09 2.33 -19.19
C ASP A 236 1.49 2.87 -20.49
N GLY A 237 0.26 3.37 -20.46
CA GLY A 237 -0.39 4.06 -21.58
C GLY A 237 0.42 5.25 -22.08
N ASP A 238 0.84 6.14 -21.16
CA ASP A 238 1.69 7.30 -21.46
C ASP A 238 3.03 6.88 -22.09
N ASN A 239 3.65 5.84 -21.53
CA ASN A 239 4.89 5.27 -22.06
C ASN A 239 4.71 4.72 -23.48
N PHE A 240 3.58 4.07 -23.78
CA PHE A 240 3.27 3.57 -25.12
C PHE A 240 3.01 4.70 -26.11
N ILE A 241 2.34 5.79 -25.71
CA ILE A 241 2.22 6.99 -26.53
C ILE A 241 3.61 7.56 -26.88
N ALA A 242 4.47 7.73 -25.89
CA ALA A 242 5.84 8.21 -26.11
C ALA A 242 6.64 7.29 -27.04
N ALA A 243 6.40 5.97 -26.94
CA ALA A 243 7.01 4.96 -27.80
C ALA A 243 6.34 4.81 -29.19
N LYS A 244 5.33 5.64 -29.51
CA LYS A 244 4.55 5.59 -30.76
C LYS A 244 3.84 4.24 -30.98
N LYS A 245 3.25 3.70 -29.91
CA LYS A 245 2.51 2.43 -29.84
C LYS A 245 1.04 2.68 -29.45
N PRO A 246 0.24 3.21 -30.37
CA PRO A 246 -1.09 3.71 -30.05
C PRO A 246 -2.10 2.62 -29.64
N ASP A 247 -2.02 1.43 -30.23
CA ASP A 247 -2.94 0.33 -29.92
C ASP A 247 -2.70 -0.20 -28.50
N GLU A 248 -1.43 -0.34 -28.10
CA GLU A 248 -1.06 -0.72 -26.74
C GLU A 248 -1.45 0.36 -25.73
N ALA A 249 -1.26 1.64 -26.07
CA ALA A 249 -1.70 2.76 -25.23
C ALA A 249 -3.21 2.75 -25.01
N LEU A 250 -4.00 2.60 -26.08
CA LEU A 250 -5.46 2.49 -26.01
C LEU A 250 -5.88 1.36 -25.08
N LYS A 251 -5.27 0.18 -25.23
CA LYS A 251 -5.57 -0.99 -24.38
C LYS A 251 -5.27 -0.71 -22.90
N ALA A 252 -4.14 -0.07 -22.61
CA ALA A 252 -3.72 0.24 -21.25
C ALA A 252 -4.70 1.22 -20.56
N TYR A 253 -5.06 2.33 -21.21
CA TYR A 253 -6.03 3.28 -20.64
C TYR A 253 -7.43 2.67 -20.47
N GLU A 254 -7.89 1.83 -21.40
CA GLU A 254 -9.16 1.13 -21.25
C GLU A 254 -9.17 0.22 -20.03
N ASP A 255 -8.10 -0.53 -19.82
CA ASP A 255 -8.00 -1.46 -18.70
C ASP A 255 -7.84 -0.70 -17.37
N ALA A 256 -7.16 0.46 -17.37
CA ALA A 256 -7.12 1.39 -16.23
C ALA A 256 -8.53 1.89 -15.87
N ALA A 257 -9.28 2.40 -16.84
CA ALA A 257 -10.65 2.90 -16.64
C ALA A 257 -11.62 1.79 -16.19
N LYS A 258 -11.43 0.54 -16.63
CA LYS A 258 -12.20 -0.62 -16.14
C LYS A 258 -11.87 -0.98 -14.69
N LEU A 259 -10.60 -0.85 -14.28
CA LEU A 259 -10.19 -1.13 -12.90
C LEU A 259 -10.71 -0.08 -11.91
N ALA A 260 -10.79 1.18 -12.32
CA ALA A 260 -11.26 2.26 -11.47
C ALA A 260 -12.27 3.17 -12.18
N PRO A 261 -13.49 2.66 -12.46
CA PRO A 261 -14.53 3.39 -13.17
C PRO A 261 -15.09 4.58 -12.38
N GLU A 262 -14.78 4.71 -11.10
CA GLU A 262 -15.14 5.88 -10.32
C GLU A 262 -14.21 7.09 -10.56
N VAL A 263 -13.06 6.89 -11.20
CA VAL A 263 -12.06 7.94 -11.43
C VAL A 263 -12.29 8.58 -12.79
N ALA A 264 -12.73 9.84 -12.78
CA ALA A 264 -13.01 10.60 -14.01
C ALA A 264 -11.78 10.77 -14.90
N GLU A 265 -10.60 11.00 -14.30
CA GLU A 265 -9.33 11.17 -15.01
C GLU A 265 -8.96 9.97 -15.90
N LEU A 266 -9.00 8.75 -15.35
CA LEU A 266 -8.69 7.53 -16.11
C LEU A 266 -9.63 7.33 -17.30
N LYS A 267 -10.93 7.61 -17.12
CA LYS A 267 -11.90 7.59 -18.22
C LYS A 267 -11.62 8.68 -19.24
N PHE A 268 -11.25 9.87 -18.80
CA PHE A 268 -10.96 10.99 -19.69
C PHE A 268 -9.78 10.66 -20.61
N TRP A 269 -8.67 10.14 -20.07
CA TRP A 269 -7.52 9.75 -20.89
C TRP A 269 -7.82 8.57 -21.82
N ALA A 270 -8.61 7.59 -21.37
CA ALA A 270 -9.12 6.54 -22.25
C ALA A 270 -9.95 7.10 -23.41
N ALA A 271 -10.83 8.08 -23.15
CA ALA A 271 -11.63 8.73 -24.19
C ALA A 271 -10.76 9.53 -25.19
N VAL A 272 -9.75 10.26 -24.70
CA VAL A 272 -8.76 10.97 -25.55
C VAL A 272 -8.05 9.98 -26.46
N SER A 273 -7.55 8.88 -25.92
CA SER A 273 -6.83 7.85 -26.69
C SER A 273 -7.76 7.15 -27.69
N MET A 274 -8.99 6.82 -27.32
CA MET A 274 -10.00 6.28 -28.25
C MET A 274 -10.26 7.23 -29.43
N TYR A 275 -10.43 8.52 -29.14
CA TYR A 275 -10.74 9.51 -30.16
C TYR A 275 -9.58 9.69 -31.14
N ALA A 276 -8.33 9.71 -30.64
CA ALA A 276 -7.14 9.81 -31.47
C ALA A 276 -6.93 8.57 -32.37
N ASN A 277 -7.47 7.41 -31.97
CA ASN A 277 -7.30 6.12 -32.66
C ASN A 277 -8.52 5.69 -33.49
N GLY A 278 -9.35 6.63 -33.95
CA GLY A 278 -10.47 6.34 -34.86
C GLY A 278 -11.65 5.61 -34.20
N ARG A 279 -11.78 5.69 -32.88
CA ARG A 279 -12.93 5.19 -32.10
C ARG A 279 -13.77 6.34 -31.55
N GLU A 280 -14.03 7.35 -32.37
CA GLU A 280 -14.69 8.60 -31.96
C GLU A 280 -16.07 8.35 -31.34
N ALA A 281 -16.86 7.44 -31.89
CA ALA A 281 -18.20 7.15 -31.38
C ALA A 281 -18.21 6.61 -29.94
N ASP A 282 -17.20 5.82 -29.56
CA ASP A 282 -17.06 5.31 -28.19
C ASP A 282 -16.44 6.36 -27.27
N ALA A 283 -15.44 7.09 -27.76
CA ALA A 283 -14.85 8.21 -27.04
C ALA A 283 -15.89 9.26 -26.64
N ILE A 284 -16.80 9.62 -27.55
CA ILE A 284 -17.87 10.60 -27.30
C ILE A 284 -18.82 10.14 -26.19
N LYS A 285 -19.13 8.85 -26.09
CA LYS A 285 -19.93 8.31 -24.97
C LYS A 285 -19.19 8.48 -23.65
N MET A 286 -17.90 8.16 -23.64
CA MET A 286 -17.06 8.24 -22.44
C MET A 286 -16.82 9.70 -22.01
N PHE A 287 -16.57 10.62 -22.95
CA PHE A 287 -16.51 12.05 -22.66
C PHE A 287 -17.80 12.58 -22.04
N ARG A 288 -18.96 12.20 -22.60
CA ARG A 288 -20.26 12.59 -22.04
C ARG A 288 -20.42 12.11 -20.60
N GLU A 289 -19.99 10.88 -20.31
CA GLU A 289 -20.02 10.34 -18.95
C GLU A 289 -19.14 11.16 -18.00
N VAL A 290 -17.86 11.40 -18.36
CA VAL A 290 -16.93 12.23 -17.58
C VAL A 290 -17.52 13.62 -17.32
N PHE A 291 -18.01 14.31 -18.35
CA PHE A 291 -18.52 15.68 -18.23
C PHE A 291 -19.83 15.77 -17.43
N SER A 292 -20.57 14.66 -17.32
CA SER A 292 -21.77 14.58 -16.48
C SER A 292 -21.45 14.62 -14.98
N HIS A 293 -20.27 14.13 -14.60
CA HIS A 293 -19.79 14.14 -13.22
C HIS A 293 -18.92 15.36 -12.92
N GLU A 294 -18.04 15.73 -13.85
CA GLU A 294 -17.01 16.74 -13.64
C GLU A 294 -16.85 17.63 -14.88
N GLN A 295 -17.52 18.79 -14.87
CA GLN A 295 -17.63 19.66 -16.05
C GLN A 295 -16.33 20.39 -16.41
N GLN A 296 -15.36 20.47 -15.50
CA GLN A 296 -14.06 21.12 -15.72
C GLN A 296 -13.20 20.39 -16.76
N TRP A 297 -13.42 19.08 -16.96
CA TRP A 297 -12.69 18.29 -17.97
C TRP A 297 -12.99 18.72 -19.41
N VAL A 298 -14.14 19.36 -19.65
CA VAL A 298 -14.49 19.91 -20.98
C VAL A 298 -13.44 20.93 -21.44
N ASP A 299 -12.94 21.74 -20.51
CA ASP A 299 -12.02 22.84 -20.80
C ASP A 299 -10.57 22.34 -21.03
N LEU A 300 -10.29 21.07 -20.75
CA LEU A 300 -8.98 20.44 -20.98
C LEU A 300 -8.77 20.06 -22.46
N VAL A 301 -9.82 19.65 -23.17
CA VAL A 301 -9.76 19.24 -24.59
C VAL A 301 -9.06 20.26 -25.50
N PRO A 302 -9.43 21.55 -25.51
CA PRO A 302 -8.72 22.55 -26.34
C PRO A 302 -7.26 22.74 -25.91
N ARG A 303 -6.91 22.54 -24.63
CA ARG A 303 -5.52 22.63 -24.16
C ARG A 303 -4.69 21.47 -24.67
N LEU A 304 -5.25 20.26 -24.69
CA LEU A 304 -4.59 19.08 -25.25
C LEU A 304 -4.33 19.23 -26.75
N ALA A 305 -5.26 19.84 -27.49
CA ALA A 305 -5.08 20.13 -28.91
C ALA A 305 -3.88 21.08 -29.17
N GLN A 306 -3.66 22.07 -28.31
CA GLN A 306 -2.53 23.01 -28.42
C GLN A 306 -1.16 22.32 -28.26
N VAL A 307 -1.09 21.22 -27.51
CA VAL A 307 0.15 20.47 -27.25
C VAL A 307 0.24 19.16 -28.04
N GLY A 308 -0.69 18.92 -28.98
CA GLY A 308 -0.67 17.74 -29.84
C GLY A 308 -1.14 16.44 -29.18
N LEU A 309 -1.77 16.50 -28.01
CA LEU A 309 -2.36 15.34 -27.31
C LEU A 309 -3.84 15.09 -27.69
N PHE A 310 -4.41 15.94 -28.53
CA PHE A 310 -5.73 15.78 -29.13
C PHE A 310 -5.71 16.37 -30.55
N PRO A 311 -6.57 15.94 -31.49
CA PRO A 311 -6.64 16.54 -32.82
C PRO A 311 -6.84 18.07 -32.78
N ASN A 312 -5.92 18.81 -33.40
CA ASN A 312 -5.99 20.27 -33.52
C ASN A 312 -6.92 20.70 -34.67
N ASP A 313 -8.19 20.29 -34.59
CA ASP A 313 -9.28 20.64 -35.50
C ASP A 313 -10.41 21.28 -34.69
N PRO A 314 -10.77 22.56 -34.94
CA PRO A 314 -11.84 23.25 -34.23
C PRO A 314 -13.17 22.49 -34.21
N LYS A 315 -13.51 21.77 -35.29
CA LYS A 315 -14.77 21.01 -35.36
C LYS A 315 -14.77 19.81 -34.42
N LYS A 316 -13.63 19.12 -34.33
CA LYS A 316 -13.44 17.96 -33.45
C LYS A 316 -13.43 18.38 -31.98
N ILE A 317 -12.77 19.49 -31.68
CA ILE A 317 -12.78 20.10 -30.33
C ILE A 317 -14.22 20.46 -29.95
N GLU A 318 -14.94 21.16 -30.83
CA GLU A 318 -16.33 21.56 -30.57
C GLU A 318 -17.26 20.35 -30.41
N GLU A 319 -17.08 19.28 -31.19
CA GLU A 319 -17.85 18.03 -31.08
C GLU A 319 -17.77 17.42 -29.69
N VAL A 320 -16.55 17.33 -29.13
CA VAL A 320 -16.34 16.85 -27.77
C VAL A 320 -16.91 17.83 -26.75
N GLN A 321 -16.65 19.13 -26.90
CA GLN A 321 -17.14 20.15 -25.95
C GLN A 321 -18.67 20.20 -25.88
N ARG A 322 -19.37 19.94 -27.00
CA ARG A 322 -20.84 19.84 -27.05
C ARG A 322 -21.42 18.70 -26.19
N GLN A 323 -20.58 17.75 -25.75
CA GLN A 323 -21.01 16.71 -24.80
C GLN A 323 -21.16 17.25 -23.36
N ARG A 324 -20.81 18.52 -23.10
CA ARG A 324 -21.08 19.19 -21.83
C ARG A 324 -22.59 19.10 -21.51
N PRO A 325 -22.98 18.65 -20.30
CA PRO A 325 -24.38 18.65 -19.90
C PRO A 325 -24.95 20.07 -19.93
N HIS A 326 -26.10 20.26 -20.57
CA HIS A 326 -26.80 21.54 -20.48
C HIS A 326 -27.38 21.69 -19.08
N SER A 327 -27.03 22.78 -18.39
CA SER A 327 -27.57 23.06 -17.06
C SER A 327 -29.10 23.12 -17.13
N ARG A 328 -29.81 22.66 -16.09
CA ARG A 328 -31.29 22.76 -16.04
C ARG A 328 -31.80 24.21 -16.14
N LEU A 329 -30.93 25.21 -15.93
CA LEU A 329 -31.25 26.64 -16.01
C LEU A 329 -31.28 27.19 -17.44
N GLU A 330 -30.68 26.50 -18.42
CA GLU A 330 -30.62 26.98 -19.81
C GLU A 330 -31.76 26.47 -20.71
N ARG A 331 -32.60 25.56 -20.20
CA ARG A 331 -33.78 25.05 -20.93
C ARG A 331 -35.05 25.91 -20.78
N GLY A 332 -34.92 27.12 -20.21
CA GLY A 332 -36.03 28.02 -19.90
C GLY A 332 -35.92 29.42 -20.53
N ARG A 333 -35.15 29.60 -21.61
CA ARG A 333 -35.14 30.83 -22.41
C ARG A 333 -35.47 30.53 -23.85
#